data_AF-A0A958JCZ9-F1
#
_entry.id   AF-A0A958JCZ9-F1
#
_cell.length_a   1.000
_cell.length_b   1.000
_cell.length_c   1.000
_cell.angle_alpha   90.00
_cell.angle_beta   90.00
_cell.angle_gamma   90.00
#
_symmetry.space_group_name_H-M   'P 1'
#
loop_
_entity.id
_entity.type
_entity.pdbx_description
1 polymer ?
#
loop_
_entity_poly.entity_id
_entity_poly.type
_entity_poly.pdbx_seq_one_letter_code
_entity_poly.pdbx_strand_id
1 'polypeptide(L)'
;MSNYSTNGFLVALLEAANADTKHPDHGEASIYLSKFRALETKFFQDVHPFVDFGLAISESKKSGCGRTNIFTVHGCQHVYDLIRSLDKFAKSVSQQASQGITVLEAYILLCAAHVHDSANVSKREDHPERCREVLAEHKDLFVSSVSQQIYDVASVHGGHHPEYGKDTFRTIDVDAHTPPRLLLIASILRLADELSENEDRVPESVVEHHEPSAMSKLAHAYARSFKNFELRNESLSITYGVYPEDHNLTVEREGKRQSFYDFLEEKIDVIEKEARYCSQYGRPSLHISEINIVVRQYDGMKPSKALKTEKFSLYLNHGYPKCECSLCERADGLANRGVMKLSGFFVESKLEGVSRTLNVPPICAAFERFKQRFFSK
;
A
#
# COMPACT_ATOMS: atom_id res chain seq x y z
N MET A 1 -11.17 -13.44 -19.48
CA MET A 1 -9.71 -13.51 -19.57
C MET A 1 -9.17 -12.34 -18.77
N SER A 2 -8.39 -12.61 -17.73
CA SER A 2 -7.84 -11.60 -16.82
C SER A 2 -6.99 -10.59 -17.61
N ASN A 3 -7.30 -9.30 -17.50
CA ASN A 3 -6.46 -8.21 -18.03
C ASN A 3 -5.20 -7.97 -17.18
N TYR A 4 -5.01 -8.74 -16.10
CA TYR A 4 -3.85 -8.68 -15.23
C TYR A 4 -2.80 -9.68 -15.74
N SER A 5 -1.69 -9.15 -16.24
CA SER A 5 -0.51 -9.94 -16.61
C SER A 5 0.70 -9.39 -15.87
N THR A 6 1.23 -10.13 -14.90
CA THR A 6 2.35 -9.65 -14.06
C THR A 6 3.71 -9.82 -14.75
N ASN A 7 3.77 -9.69 -16.08
CA ASN A 7 5.01 -9.80 -16.86
C ASN A 7 5.94 -8.64 -16.50
N GLY A 8 6.82 -8.92 -15.54
CA GLY A 8 7.70 -7.98 -14.87
C GLY A 8 9.12 -8.51 -14.75
N PHE A 9 10.02 -7.75 -14.11
CA PHE A 9 11.41 -8.16 -13.93
C PHE A 9 11.55 -9.45 -13.12
N LEU A 10 10.80 -9.60 -12.03
CA LEU A 10 10.83 -10.81 -11.20
C LEU A 10 10.35 -12.05 -11.97
N VAL A 11 9.31 -11.89 -12.80
CA VAL A 11 8.80 -12.97 -13.65
C VAL A 11 9.77 -13.28 -14.79
N ALA A 12 10.36 -12.26 -15.39
CA ALA A 12 11.40 -12.43 -16.40
C ALA A 12 12.65 -13.14 -15.84
N LEU A 13 12.97 -12.95 -14.55
CA LEU A 13 14.04 -13.69 -13.88
C LEU A 13 13.73 -15.19 -13.80
N LEU A 14 12.50 -15.56 -13.43
CA LEU A 14 12.05 -16.95 -13.43
C LEU A 14 12.07 -17.55 -14.85
N GLU A 15 11.60 -16.79 -15.84
CA GLU A 15 11.58 -17.22 -17.25
C GLU A 15 13.00 -17.41 -17.82
N ALA A 16 13.91 -16.49 -17.53
CA ALA A 16 15.30 -16.58 -17.97
C ALA A 16 16.02 -17.78 -17.34
N ALA A 17 15.86 -18.01 -16.04
CA ALA A 17 16.45 -19.16 -15.36
C ALA A 17 15.88 -20.51 -15.86
N ASN A 18 14.60 -20.55 -16.23
CA ASN A 18 13.97 -21.71 -16.86
C ASN A 18 14.41 -21.92 -18.32
N ALA A 19 14.81 -20.86 -19.04
CA ALA A 19 15.28 -20.99 -20.42
C ALA A 19 16.75 -21.44 -20.51
N ASP A 20 17.57 -21.12 -19.50
CA ASP A 20 18.98 -21.47 -19.46
C ASP A 20 19.21 -22.86 -18.84
N THR A 21 19.25 -23.90 -19.68
CA THR A 21 19.55 -25.29 -19.27
C THR A 21 20.87 -25.49 -18.54
N LYS A 22 21.77 -24.50 -18.56
CA LYS A 22 23.04 -24.51 -17.83
C LYS A 22 22.99 -23.74 -16.51
N HIS A 23 21.87 -23.08 -16.21
CA HIS A 23 21.68 -22.40 -14.95
C HIS A 23 21.73 -23.42 -13.79
N PRO A 24 22.44 -23.13 -12.68
CA PRO A 24 22.57 -24.06 -11.55
C PRO A 24 21.21 -24.56 -11.02
N ASP A 25 20.20 -23.69 -11.09
CA ASP A 25 18.85 -23.96 -10.60
C ASP A 25 17.84 -24.33 -11.69
N HIS A 26 18.23 -24.62 -12.94
CA HIS A 26 17.29 -24.75 -14.08
C HIS A 26 16.12 -25.73 -13.80
N GLY A 27 16.41 -26.89 -13.19
CA GLY A 27 15.37 -27.86 -12.84
C GLY A 27 14.37 -27.34 -11.80
N GLU A 28 14.83 -26.53 -10.85
CA GLU A 28 13.97 -25.90 -9.84
C GLU A 28 13.25 -24.68 -10.40
N ALA A 29 13.91 -23.87 -11.24
CA ALA A 29 13.34 -22.69 -11.89
C ALA A 29 12.10 -23.03 -12.73
N SER A 30 12.13 -24.16 -13.43
CA SER A 30 10.97 -24.66 -14.18
C SER A 30 9.77 -24.96 -13.28
N ILE A 31 10.03 -25.59 -12.12
CA ILE A 31 9.00 -25.90 -11.12
C ILE A 31 8.48 -24.60 -10.51
N TYR A 32 9.36 -23.67 -10.11
CA TYR A 32 8.97 -22.38 -9.54
C TYR A 32 8.09 -21.58 -10.49
N LEU A 33 8.49 -21.44 -11.76
CA LEU A 33 7.71 -20.74 -12.78
C LEU A 33 6.34 -21.40 -12.99
N SER A 34 6.30 -22.73 -13.14
CA SER A 34 5.04 -23.46 -13.32
C SER A 34 4.09 -23.27 -12.14
N LYS A 35 4.60 -23.42 -10.90
CA LYS A 35 3.82 -23.22 -9.67
C LYS A 35 3.34 -21.79 -9.53
N PHE A 36 4.21 -20.80 -9.79
CA PHE A 36 3.83 -19.40 -9.75
C PHE A 36 2.72 -19.07 -10.76
N ARG A 37 2.80 -19.53 -12.02
CA ARG A 37 1.76 -19.28 -13.02
C ARG A 37 0.42 -19.94 -12.66
N ALA A 38 0.47 -21.13 -12.07
CA ALA A 38 -0.73 -21.80 -11.55
C ALA A 38 -1.35 -21.02 -10.38
N LEU A 39 -0.53 -20.55 -9.44
CA LEU A 39 -0.94 -19.69 -8.33
C LEU A 39 -1.56 -18.39 -8.82
N GLU A 40 -0.87 -17.66 -9.69
CA GLU A 40 -1.29 -16.40 -10.29
C GLU A 40 -2.68 -16.54 -10.92
N THR A 41 -2.84 -17.56 -11.79
CA THR A 41 -4.10 -17.86 -12.46
C THR A 41 -5.22 -18.12 -11.45
N LYS A 42 -4.97 -19.00 -10.47
CA LYS A 42 -5.97 -19.39 -9.48
C LYS A 42 -6.37 -18.21 -8.60
N PHE A 43 -5.41 -17.43 -8.10
CA PHE A 43 -5.69 -16.35 -7.16
C PHE A 43 -6.40 -15.18 -7.83
N PHE A 44 -6.03 -14.80 -9.07
CA PHE A 44 -6.74 -13.74 -9.80
C PHE A 44 -8.17 -14.13 -10.22
N GLN A 45 -8.46 -15.42 -10.33
CA GLN A 45 -9.80 -15.90 -10.67
C GLN A 45 -10.68 -16.10 -9.43
N ASP A 46 -10.11 -16.69 -8.37
CA ASP A 46 -10.92 -17.30 -7.31
C ASP A 46 -10.66 -16.76 -5.91
N VAL A 47 -9.62 -15.94 -5.70
CA VAL A 47 -9.24 -15.43 -4.36
C VAL A 47 -9.34 -13.90 -4.33
N HIS A 48 -8.50 -13.23 -5.11
CA HIS A 48 -8.36 -11.77 -5.14
C HIS A 48 -9.64 -11.01 -5.44
N PRO A 49 -10.54 -11.47 -6.34
CA PRO A 49 -11.82 -10.81 -6.56
C PRO A 49 -12.73 -10.74 -5.32
N PHE A 50 -12.48 -11.58 -4.31
CA PHE A 50 -13.34 -11.71 -3.14
C PHE A 50 -12.73 -11.14 -1.85
N VAL A 51 -11.49 -10.63 -1.91
CA VAL A 51 -10.80 -10.03 -0.75
C VAL A 51 -11.63 -8.88 -0.16
N ASP A 52 -12.04 -7.93 -0.99
CA ASP A 52 -12.83 -6.77 -0.56
C ASP A 52 -14.22 -7.15 -0.03
N PHE A 53 -14.80 -8.23 -0.58
CA PHE A 53 -16.07 -8.75 -0.09
C PHE A 53 -15.92 -9.35 1.31
N GLY A 54 -14.84 -10.12 1.55
CA GLY A 54 -14.50 -10.64 2.87
C GLY A 54 -14.25 -9.52 3.90
N LEU A 55 -13.57 -8.45 3.50
CA LEU A 55 -13.39 -7.25 4.31
C LEU A 55 -14.72 -6.59 4.66
N ALA A 56 -15.60 -6.36 3.67
CA ALA A 56 -16.89 -5.73 3.89
C ALA A 56 -17.78 -6.53 4.85
N ILE A 57 -17.80 -7.87 4.74
CA ILE A 57 -18.50 -8.75 5.68
C ILE A 57 -17.94 -8.61 7.09
N SER A 58 -16.61 -8.61 7.23
CA SER A 58 -15.94 -8.50 8.53
C SER A 58 -16.27 -7.17 9.23
N GLU A 59 -16.25 -6.07 8.49
CA GLU A 59 -16.60 -4.73 9.00
C GLU A 59 -18.07 -4.62 9.41
N SER A 60 -18.98 -5.22 8.64
CA SER A 60 -20.43 -5.19 8.95
C SER A 60 -20.77 -5.84 10.29
N LYS A 61 -20.00 -6.87 10.69
CA LYS A 61 -20.17 -7.55 11.98
C LYS A 61 -19.70 -6.70 13.16
N LYS A 62 -18.72 -5.82 12.95
CA LYS A 62 -18.16 -4.95 14.00
C LYS A 62 -18.96 -3.69 14.24
N SER A 63 -19.47 -3.06 13.19
CA SER A 63 -19.87 -1.66 13.29
C SER A 63 -21.22 -1.45 13.97
N GLY A 64 -22.14 -2.43 13.99
CA GLY A 64 -23.45 -2.34 14.66
C GLY A 64 -24.36 -1.16 14.22
N CYS A 65 -23.85 -0.28 13.37
CA CYS A 65 -24.42 0.96 12.88
C CYS A 65 -24.50 0.88 11.36
N GLY A 66 -25.62 1.35 10.79
CA GLY A 66 -25.95 1.27 9.36
C GLY A 66 -25.09 2.13 8.42
N ARG A 67 -23.81 2.40 8.73
CA ARG A 67 -22.83 3.00 7.82
C ARG A 67 -21.67 2.02 7.63
N THR A 68 -21.47 1.58 6.39
CA THR A 68 -20.41 0.63 6.03
C THR A 68 -19.09 1.37 5.86
N ASN A 69 -18.02 0.83 6.45
CA ASN A 69 -16.67 1.28 6.15
C ASN A 69 -16.28 0.79 4.74
N ILE A 70 -16.45 1.66 3.74
CA ILE A 70 -16.00 1.42 2.38
C ILE A 70 -14.58 1.95 2.31
N PHE A 71 -13.57 1.11 2.56
CA PHE A 71 -12.16 1.51 2.45
C PHE A 71 -11.68 1.33 1.00
N THR A 72 -10.38 1.59 0.78
CA THR A 72 -9.69 1.30 -0.47
C THR A 72 -9.78 -0.19 -0.82
N VAL A 73 -9.75 -0.52 -2.12
CA VAL A 73 -9.82 -1.90 -2.60
C VAL A 73 -8.49 -2.63 -2.44
N HIS A 74 -8.54 -3.92 -2.12
CA HIS A 74 -7.42 -4.84 -1.90
C HIS A 74 -7.47 -6.04 -2.88
N GLY A 75 -8.35 -6.02 -3.88
CA GLY A 75 -8.48 -7.07 -4.89
C GLY A 75 -7.36 -7.11 -5.94
N CYS A 76 -7.68 -7.66 -7.12
CA CYS A 76 -6.70 -7.98 -8.16
C CYS A 76 -5.76 -6.82 -8.54
N GLN A 77 -6.31 -5.61 -8.69
CA GLN A 77 -5.53 -4.43 -9.08
C GLN A 77 -4.44 -4.09 -8.05
N HIS A 78 -4.74 -4.20 -6.76
CA HIS A 78 -3.78 -3.92 -5.69
C HIS A 78 -2.58 -4.89 -5.75
N VAL A 79 -2.83 -6.19 -5.87
CA VAL A 79 -1.76 -7.19 -5.99
C VAL A 79 -0.92 -6.97 -7.25
N TYR A 80 -1.55 -6.56 -8.35
CA TYR A 80 -0.83 -6.20 -9.57
C TYR A 80 0.11 -4.99 -9.38
N ASP A 81 -0.36 -3.94 -8.71
CA ASP A 81 0.44 -2.74 -8.43
C ASP A 81 1.54 -3.00 -7.38
N LEU A 82 1.28 -3.89 -6.42
CA LEU A 82 2.29 -4.41 -5.51
C LEU A 82 3.41 -5.11 -6.28
N ILE A 83 3.10 -6.05 -7.18
CA ILE A 83 4.13 -6.76 -7.96
C ILE A 83 4.96 -5.80 -8.82
N ARG A 84 4.33 -4.79 -9.42
CA ARG A 84 5.06 -3.73 -10.14
C ARG A 84 5.99 -2.92 -9.22
N SER A 85 5.60 -2.71 -7.97
CA SER A 85 6.42 -2.03 -6.97
C SER A 85 7.61 -2.90 -6.56
N LEU A 86 7.37 -4.19 -6.31
CA LEU A 86 8.41 -5.20 -6.04
C LEU A 86 9.46 -5.26 -7.16
N ASP A 87 9.03 -5.17 -8.41
CA ASP A 87 9.91 -5.10 -9.57
C ASP A 87 10.90 -3.91 -9.52
N LYS A 88 10.44 -2.73 -9.06
CA LYS A 88 11.32 -1.56 -8.91
C LYS A 88 12.38 -1.81 -7.84
N PHE A 89 12.01 -2.44 -6.73
CA PHE A 89 12.94 -2.81 -5.66
C PHE A 89 13.94 -3.87 -6.12
N ALA A 90 13.48 -4.93 -6.79
CA ALA A 90 14.34 -5.99 -7.31
C ALA A 90 15.39 -5.45 -8.30
N LYS A 91 15.01 -4.51 -9.17
CA LYS A 91 15.95 -3.80 -10.04
C LYS A 91 16.97 -2.98 -9.25
N SER A 92 16.54 -2.30 -8.18
CA SER A 92 17.44 -1.51 -7.34
C SER A 92 18.44 -2.39 -6.58
N VAL A 93 18.01 -3.53 -6.04
CA VAL A 93 18.88 -4.54 -5.42
C VAL A 93 19.95 -5.00 -6.40
N SER A 94 19.56 -5.34 -7.63
CA SER A 94 20.50 -5.76 -8.67
C SER A 94 21.48 -4.65 -9.12
N GLN A 95 21.18 -3.38 -8.85
CA GLN A 95 22.06 -2.25 -9.16
C GLN A 95 23.00 -1.89 -8.00
N GLN A 96 22.57 -2.09 -6.74
CA GLN A 96 23.32 -1.70 -5.54
C GLN A 96 24.18 -2.85 -4.97
N ALA A 97 23.75 -4.10 -5.15
CA ALA A 97 24.36 -5.26 -4.51
C ALA A 97 25.38 -5.97 -5.41
N SER A 98 26.35 -6.65 -4.79
CA SER A 98 27.17 -7.66 -5.49
C SER A 98 26.36 -8.89 -5.92
N GLN A 99 25.22 -9.13 -5.26
CA GLN A 99 24.30 -10.22 -5.55
C GLN A 99 22.86 -9.68 -5.63
N GLY A 100 22.29 -9.72 -6.84
CA GLY A 100 20.88 -9.38 -7.09
C GLY A 100 19.90 -10.35 -6.43
N ILE A 101 18.61 -10.16 -6.67
CA ILE A 101 17.57 -11.11 -6.23
C ILE A 101 17.78 -12.46 -6.95
N THR A 102 17.79 -13.54 -6.19
CA THR A 102 17.91 -14.92 -6.72
C THR A 102 16.57 -15.43 -7.26
N VAL A 103 16.61 -16.51 -8.04
CA VAL A 103 15.40 -17.17 -8.59
C VAL A 103 14.47 -17.63 -7.45
N LEU A 104 15.03 -18.23 -6.40
CA LEU A 104 14.29 -18.67 -5.23
C LEU A 104 13.66 -17.48 -4.47
N GLU A 105 14.42 -16.40 -4.24
CA GLU A 105 13.89 -15.19 -3.60
C GLU A 105 12.78 -14.53 -4.42
N ALA A 106 12.92 -14.49 -5.75
CA ALA A 106 11.87 -13.99 -6.63
C ALA A 106 10.60 -14.84 -6.54
N TYR A 107 10.74 -16.18 -6.54
CA TYR A 107 9.61 -17.09 -6.35
C TYR A 107 8.90 -16.86 -5.01
N ILE A 108 9.66 -16.84 -3.89
CA ILE A 108 9.10 -16.61 -2.55
C ILE A 108 8.39 -15.26 -2.48
N LEU A 109 9.02 -14.20 -2.98
CA LEU A 109 8.49 -12.83 -2.92
C LEU A 109 7.20 -12.68 -3.74
N LEU A 110 7.14 -13.26 -4.95
CA LEU A 110 5.94 -13.26 -5.78
C LEU A 110 4.80 -14.06 -5.14
N CYS A 111 5.09 -15.25 -4.60
CA CYS A 111 4.08 -16.03 -3.88
C CYS A 111 3.58 -15.29 -2.63
N ALA A 112 4.48 -14.66 -1.86
CA ALA A 112 4.10 -13.89 -0.68
C ALA A 112 3.21 -12.69 -1.03
N ALA A 113 3.47 -12.00 -2.15
CA ALA A 113 2.61 -10.91 -2.64
C ALA A 113 1.18 -11.38 -2.92
N HIS A 114 0.99 -12.60 -3.45
CA HIS A 114 -0.35 -13.17 -3.61
C HIS A 114 -0.99 -13.60 -2.28
N VAL A 115 -0.21 -13.99 -1.28
CA VAL A 115 -0.74 -14.55 -0.03
C VAL A 115 -1.01 -13.48 1.03
N HIS A 116 -0.26 -12.37 1.06
CA HIS A 116 -0.24 -11.43 2.19
C HIS A 116 -1.65 -11.00 2.64
N ASP A 117 -2.48 -10.50 1.72
CA ASP A 117 -3.84 -10.05 2.02
C ASP A 117 -4.93 -11.09 1.77
N SER A 118 -4.60 -12.26 1.22
CA SER A 118 -5.60 -13.25 0.79
C SER A 118 -6.46 -13.80 1.93
N ALA A 119 -5.94 -13.81 3.16
CA ALA A 119 -6.69 -14.25 4.35
C ALA A 119 -7.89 -13.34 4.68
N ASN A 120 -7.89 -12.09 4.18
CA ASN A 120 -9.01 -11.16 4.32
C ASN A 120 -10.31 -11.64 3.64
N VAL A 121 -10.23 -12.58 2.68
CA VAL A 121 -11.41 -13.27 2.11
C VAL A 121 -12.24 -13.94 3.21
N SER A 122 -11.56 -14.52 4.20
CA SER A 122 -12.21 -15.22 5.30
C SER A 122 -12.53 -14.30 6.48
N LYS A 123 -11.53 -13.59 7.01
CA LYS A 123 -11.69 -12.62 8.11
C LYS A 123 -10.57 -11.60 8.10
N ARG A 124 -10.87 -10.38 8.58
CA ARG A 124 -9.89 -9.31 8.75
C ARG A 124 -9.05 -9.44 10.02
N GLU A 125 -9.64 -9.91 11.12
CA GLU A 125 -8.90 -10.11 12.37
C GLU A 125 -7.85 -11.20 12.19
N ASP A 126 -6.64 -10.93 12.67
CA ASP A 126 -5.51 -11.86 12.67
C ASP A 126 -5.21 -12.44 11.27
N HIS A 127 -5.51 -11.69 10.20
CA HIS A 127 -5.27 -12.14 8.82
C HIS A 127 -3.79 -12.44 8.53
N PRO A 128 -2.79 -11.74 9.10
CA PRO A 128 -1.39 -12.08 8.86
C PRO A 128 -1.01 -13.46 9.40
N GLU A 129 -1.56 -13.86 10.55
CA GLU A 129 -1.36 -15.18 11.15
C GLU A 129 -2.07 -16.28 10.32
N ARG A 130 -3.13 -15.92 9.60
CA ARG A 130 -3.96 -16.84 8.80
C ARG A 130 -3.46 -17.05 7.38
N CYS A 131 -2.39 -16.39 6.95
CA CYS A 131 -1.69 -16.74 5.71
C CYS A 131 -1.34 -18.24 5.65
N ARG A 132 -1.09 -18.88 6.81
CA ARG A 132 -0.83 -20.33 6.91
C ARG A 132 -2.02 -21.18 6.45
N GLU A 133 -3.25 -20.74 6.72
CA GLU A 133 -4.47 -21.45 6.31
C GLU A 133 -4.60 -21.41 4.79
N VAL A 134 -4.36 -20.25 4.18
CA VAL A 134 -4.37 -20.07 2.70
C VAL A 134 -3.33 -20.99 2.04
N LEU A 135 -2.12 -21.03 2.59
CA LEU A 135 -1.06 -21.92 2.10
C LEU A 135 -1.44 -23.40 2.22
N ALA A 136 -2.11 -23.80 3.30
CA ALA A 136 -2.55 -25.17 3.50
C ALA A 136 -3.70 -25.55 2.55
N GLU A 137 -4.67 -24.65 2.34
CA GLU A 137 -5.80 -24.84 1.43
C GLU A 137 -5.35 -24.97 -0.03
N HIS A 138 -4.34 -24.18 -0.41
CA HIS A 138 -3.82 -24.14 -1.78
C HIS A 138 -2.44 -24.80 -1.92
N LYS A 139 -2.09 -25.75 -1.03
CA LYS A 139 -0.75 -26.36 -0.95
C LYS A 139 -0.20 -26.86 -2.28
N ASP A 140 -1.06 -27.33 -3.18
CA ASP A 140 -0.68 -27.89 -4.47
C ASP A 140 -0.18 -26.81 -5.45
N LEU A 141 -0.40 -25.52 -5.17
CA LEU A 141 0.09 -24.38 -5.96
C LEU A 141 1.49 -23.92 -5.54
N PHE A 142 2.02 -24.44 -4.43
CA PHE A 142 3.32 -24.04 -3.88
C PHE A 142 4.34 -25.16 -3.99
N VAL A 143 5.63 -24.78 -3.97
CA VAL A 143 6.71 -25.74 -3.73
C VAL A 143 6.80 -26.00 -2.22
N SER A 144 6.61 -27.26 -1.82
CA SER A 144 6.46 -27.63 -0.41
C SER A 144 7.68 -27.31 0.44
N SER A 145 8.90 -27.43 -0.11
CA SER A 145 10.15 -27.16 0.63
C SER A 145 10.32 -25.70 1.04
N VAL A 146 9.61 -24.76 0.41
CA VAL A 146 9.76 -23.31 0.62
C VAL A 146 8.47 -22.66 1.12
N SER A 147 7.43 -23.46 1.38
CA SER A 147 6.11 -22.95 1.81
C SER A 147 6.17 -22.24 3.18
N GLN A 148 7.05 -22.69 4.08
CA GLN A 148 7.29 -22.00 5.35
C GLN A 148 7.91 -20.61 5.12
N GLN A 149 8.84 -20.49 4.19
CA GLN A 149 9.49 -19.22 3.88
C GLN A 149 8.52 -18.22 3.23
N ILE A 150 7.59 -18.71 2.39
CA ILE A 150 6.49 -17.89 1.86
C ILE A 150 5.59 -17.39 2.99
N TYR A 151 5.24 -18.26 3.95
CA TYR A 151 4.49 -17.85 5.14
C TYR A 151 5.25 -16.80 5.95
N ASP A 152 6.53 -17.00 6.22
CA ASP A 152 7.34 -16.09 7.03
C ASP A 152 7.40 -14.70 6.38
N VAL A 153 7.58 -14.63 5.06
CA VAL A 153 7.61 -13.36 4.33
C VAL A 153 6.23 -12.71 4.24
N ALA A 154 5.17 -13.49 3.97
CA ALA A 154 3.82 -12.96 3.88
C ALA A 154 3.32 -12.47 5.24
N SER A 155 3.50 -13.24 6.31
CA SER A 155 2.90 -12.96 7.62
C SER A 155 3.45 -11.72 8.33
N VAL A 156 4.64 -11.23 7.96
CA VAL A 156 5.16 -10.00 8.58
C VAL A 156 4.53 -8.71 8.05
N HIS A 157 3.75 -8.77 6.95
CA HIS A 157 3.21 -7.56 6.31
C HIS A 157 2.33 -6.72 7.23
N GLY A 158 1.68 -7.36 8.21
CA GLY A 158 0.85 -6.70 9.21
C GLY A 158 0.92 -7.40 10.56
N GLY A 159 0.06 -6.97 11.49
CA GLY A 159 -0.15 -7.63 12.77
C GLY A 159 0.56 -6.98 13.97
N HIS A 160 0.45 -7.67 15.10
CA HIS A 160 1.05 -7.25 16.38
C HIS A 160 1.62 -8.47 17.08
N HIS A 161 2.94 -8.52 17.23
CA HIS A 161 3.61 -9.53 18.03
C HIS A 161 3.40 -9.25 19.53
N PRO A 162 3.02 -10.24 20.36
CA PRO A 162 2.78 -10.04 21.79
C PRO A 162 3.97 -9.41 22.53
N GLU A 163 5.20 -9.74 22.15
CA GLU A 163 6.43 -9.27 22.81
C GLU A 163 7.08 -8.06 22.15
N TYR A 164 6.90 -7.90 20.83
CA TYR A 164 7.65 -6.93 20.02
C TYR A 164 6.75 -5.85 19.40
N GLY A 165 5.45 -5.92 19.69
CA GLY A 165 4.46 -5.00 19.17
C GLY A 165 4.40 -5.04 17.65
N LYS A 166 4.53 -3.87 17.01
CA LYS A 166 4.45 -3.74 15.55
C LYS A 166 5.71 -4.25 14.81
N ASP A 167 6.77 -4.61 15.52
CA ASP A 167 7.98 -5.19 14.95
C ASP A 167 7.81 -6.71 14.75
N THR A 168 7.18 -7.08 13.63
CA THR A 168 6.90 -8.48 13.28
C THR A 168 8.08 -9.19 12.62
N PHE A 169 9.11 -8.48 12.17
CA PHE A 169 10.29 -9.09 11.53
C PHE A 169 11.05 -10.06 12.44
N ARG A 170 10.98 -9.85 13.75
CA ARG A 170 11.65 -10.68 14.76
C ARG A 170 11.12 -12.12 14.83
N THR A 171 10.00 -12.41 14.16
CA THR A 171 9.48 -13.78 14.04
C THR A 171 10.26 -14.61 13.00
N ILE A 172 11.02 -13.94 12.12
CA ILE A 172 11.88 -14.59 11.12
C ILE A 172 13.24 -14.88 11.77
N ASP A 173 13.41 -16.11 12.26
CA ASP A 173 14.65 -16.59 12.87
C ASP A 173 15.59 -17.22 11.82
N VAL A 174 16.17 -16.39 10.95
CA VAL A 174 17.14 -16.80 9.93
C VAL A 174 18.31 -15.82 9.82
N ASP A 175 19.42 -16.29 9.27
CA ASP A 175 20.53 -15.40 8.88
C ASP A 175 20.07 -14.42 7.78
N ALA A 176 20.18 -13.12 8.06
CA ALA A 176 19.77 -12.04 7.17
C ALA A 176 20.54 -12.00 5.84
N HIS A 177 21.74 -12.60 5.80
CA HIS A 177 22.67 -12.46 4.68
C HIS A 177 22.78 -13.71 3.82
N THR A 178 22.32 -14.87 4.30
CA THR A 178 22.37 -16.13 3.54
C THR A 178 21.11 -16.29 2.69
N PRO A 179 21.24 -16.57 1.37
CA PRO A 179 20.09 -16.86 0.53
C PRO A 179 19.30 -18.11 0.99
N PRO A 180 17.96 -18.07 0.91
CA PRO A 180 17.16 -16.90 0.57
C PRO A 180 17.14 -15.87 1.72
N ARG A 181 17.43 -14.61 1.40
CA ARG A 181 17.51 -13.50 2.37
C ARG A 181 16.10 -13.06 2.79
N LEU A 182 15.44 -13.84 3.65
CA LEU A 182 14.03 -13.64 3.99
C LEU A 182 13.74 -12.25 4.56
N LEU A 183 14.60 -11.73 5.43
CA LEU A 183 14.47 -10.39 6.00
C LEU A 183 14.54 -9.28 4.94
N LEU A 184 15.41 -9.43 3.93
CA LEU A 184 15.48 -8.50 2.78
C LEU A 184 14.14 -8.50 2.03
N ILE A 185 13.68 -9.66 1.55
CA ILE A 185 12.48 -9.73 0.71
C ILE A 185 11.19 -9.40 1.49
N ALA A 186 11.13 -9.72 2.78
CA ALA A 186 10.04 -9.32 3.67
C ALA A 186 9.97 -7.81 3.88
N SER A 187 11.13 -7.15 4.02
CA SER A 187 11.18 -5.71 4.19
C SER A 187 10.88 -4.95 2.90
N ILE A 188 11.25 -5.52 1.75
CA ILE A 188 10.81 -5.05 0.43
C ILE A 188 9.28 -5.20 0.30
N LEU A 189 8.71 -6.33 0.69
CA LEU A 189 7.26 -6.58 0.58
C LEU A 189 6.45 -5.50 1.33
N ARG A 190 6.78 -5.23 2.60
CA ARG A 190 6.09 -4.23 3.41
C ARG A 190 6.16 -2.82 2.85
N LEU A 191 7.36 -2.39 2.47
CA LEU A 191 7.51 -1.05 1.90
C LEU A 191 6.85 -0.95 0.52
N ALA A 192 6.93 -2.00 -0.31
CA ALA A 192 6.29 -2.02 -1.61
C ALA A 192 4.75 -2.01 -1.52
N ASP A 193 4.19 -2.64 -0.49
CA ASP A 193 2.76 -2.61 -0.19
C ASP A 193 2.26 -1.19 0.09
N GLU A 194 2.90 -0.48 1.02
CA GLU A 194 2.57 0.92 1.32
C GLU A 194 2.77 1.86 0.11
N LEU A 195 3.72 1.55 -0.78
CA LEU A 195 4.00 2.31 -2.01
C LEU A 195 3.17 1.88 -3.22
N SER A 196 2.34 0.84 -3.09
CA SER A 196 1.43 0.36 -4.14
C SER A 196 0.11 1.14 -4.19
N GLU A 197 -0.08 2.08 -3.26
CA GLU A 197 -1.23 2.97 -3.20
C GLU A 197 -1.40 3.81 -4.47
N ASN A 198 -2.65 3.98 -4.94
CA ASN A 198 -2.98 4.78 -6.12
C ASN A 198 -4.49 5.05 -6.22
N GLU A 199 -4.88 5.90 -7.18
CA GLU A 199 -6.28 6.32 -7.34
C GLU A 199 -7.24 5.18 -7.75
N ASP A 200 -6.76 4.14 -8.42
CA ASP A 200 -7.57 2.97 -8.79
C ASP A 200 -7.97 2.14 -7.55
N ARG A 201 -7.37 2.42 -6.38
CA ARG A 201 -7.79 1.84 -5.11
C ARG A 201 -9.10 2.43 -4.57
N VAL A 202 -9.63 3.50 -5.16
CA VAL A 202 -10.93 4.06 -4.77
C VAL A 202 -12.06 3.36 -5.53
N PRO A 203 -13.04 2.74 -4.86
CA PRO A 203 -14.17 2.10 -5.53
C PRO A 203 -15.21 3.13 -5.97
N GLU A 204 -14.88 3.97 -6.97
CA GLU A 204 -15.67 5.14 -7.38
C GLU A 204 -17.16 4.82 -7.59
N SER A 205 -17.48 3.73 -8.29
CA SER A 205 -18.89 3.32 -8.50
C SER A 205 -19.63 3.04 -7.18
N VAL A 206 -18.96 2.51 -6.16
CA VAL A 206 -19.56 2.29 -4.84
C VAL A 206 -19.73 3.63 -4.12
N VAL A 207 -18.74 4.51 -4.18
CA VAL A 207 -18.78 5.84 -3.56
C VAL A 207 -19.86 6.74 -4.18
N GLU A 208 -20.14 6.60 -5.47
CA GLU A 208 -21.22 7.33 -6.15
C GLU A 208 -22.62 6.95 -5.63
N HIS A 209 -22.81 5.72 -5.17
CA HIS A 209 -24.12 5.18 -4.75
C HIS A 209 -24.27 5.06 -3.23
N HIS A 210 -23.16 5.16 -2.49
CA HIS A 210 -23.13 4.99 -1.04
C HIS A 210 -22.24 6.02 -0.38
N GLU A 211 -22.76 6.67 0.67
CA GLU A 211 -22.00 7.64 1.44
C GLU A 211 -20.90 6.94 2.26
N PRO A 212 -19.61 7.18 1.98
CA PRO A 212 -18.53 6.55 2.72
C PRO A 212 -18.45 7.10 4.15
N SER A 213 -17.91 6.29 5.07
CA SER A 213 -17.57 6.74 6.42
C SER A 213 -16.59 7.93 6.38
N ALA A 214 -16.51 8.70 7.47
CA ALA A 214 -15.57 9.82 7.52
C ALA A 214 -14.12 9.34 7.34
N MET A 215 -13.73 8.23 7.97
CA MET A 215 -12.40 7.64 7.79
C MET A 215 -12.15 7.14 6.38
N SER A 216 -13.17 6.57 5.73
CA SER A 216 -13.12 6.17 4.34
C SER A 216 -12.82 7.35 3.40
N LYS A 217 -13.40 8.53 3.68
CA LYS A 217 -13.12 9.73 2.89
C LYS A 217 -11.65 10.14 2.94
N LEU A 218 -11.03 10.10 4.13
CA LEU A 218 -9.60 10.37 4.28
C LEU A 218 -8.74 9.34 3.51
N ALA A 219 -9.10 8.05 3.61
CA ALA A 219 -8.40 6.99 2.89
C ALA A 219 -8.51 7.15 1.36
N HIS A 220 -9.70 7.48 0.84
CA HIS A 220 -9.90 7.73 -0.59
C HIS A 220 -9.14 8.98 -1.07
N ALA A 221 -9.15 10.06 -0.28
CA ALA A 221 -8.35 11.25 -0.57
C ALA A 221 -6.85 10.93 -0.63
N TYR A 222 -6.36 10.08 0.29
CA TYR A 222 -4.97 9.65 0.30
C TYR A 222 -4.62 8.83 -0.95
N ALA A 223 -5.44 7.83 -1.28
CA ALA A 223 -5.29 7.00 -2.48
C ALA A 223 -5.21 7.86 -3.75
N ARG A 224 -6.15 8.80 -3.94
CA ARG A 224 -6.13 9.75 -5.06
C ARG A 224 -4.93 10.68 -5.04
N SER A 225 -4.41 11.01 -3.85
CA SER A 225 -3.27 11.90 -3.73
C SER A 225 -1.96 11.25 -4.13
N PHE A 226 -1.79 9.94 -3.95
CA PHE A 226 -0.54 9.24 -4.27
C PHE A 226 -0.36 9.17 -5.79
N LYS A 227 0.69 9.82 -6.34
CA LYS A 227 0.90 9.90 -7.79
C LYS A 227 1.97 8.96 -8.31
N ASN A 228 3.10 8.89 -7.62
CA ASN A 228 4.18 7.98 -7.96
C ASN A 228 5.24 7.93 -6.86
N PHE A 229 6.08 6.90 -6.96
CA PHE A 229 7.37 6.84 -6.32
C PHE A 229 8.47 6.38 -7.27
N GLU A 230 9.69 6.81 -6.97
CA GLU A 230 10.92 6.42 -7.65
C GLU A 230 12.00 6.06 -6.62
N LEU A 231 12.76 5.00 -6.88
CA LEU A 231 13.90 4.59 -6.06
C LEU A 231 15.19 4.69 -6.88
N ARG A 232 16.10 5.57 -6.50
CA ARG A 232 17.35 5.83 -7.23
C ARG A 232 18.46 6.24 -6.28
N ASN A 233 19.66 5.63 -6.42
CA ASN A 233 20.85 6.02 -5.67
C ASN A 233 20.60 6.17 -4.16
N GLU A 234 19.99 5.15 -3.54
CA GLU A 234 19.60 5.14 -2.12
C GLU A 234 18.53 6.17 -1.71
N SER A 235 17.92 6.87 -2.66
CA SER A 235 16.90 7.89 -2.44
C SER A 235 15.53 7.40 -2.89
N LEU A 236 14.53 7.48 -2.00
CA LEU A 236 13.13 7.20 -2.30
C LEU A 236 12.38 8.52 -2.53
N SER A 237 11.99 8.82 -3.76
CA SER A 237 11.19 10.01 -4.09
C SER A 237 9.71 9.66 -4.17
N ILE A 238 8.83 10.45 -3.52
CA ILE A 238 7.37 10.25 -3.53
C ILE A 238 6.68 11.56 -3.88
N THR A 239 5.73 11.50 -4.83
CA THR A 239 4.94 12.66 -5.24
C THR A 239 3.47 12.48 -4.86
N TYR A 240 2.94 13.46 -4.14
CA TYR A 240 1.52 13.61 -3.81
C TYR A 240 0.89 14.79 -4.56
N GLY A 241 -0.37 14.62 -4.95
CA GLY A 241 -1.19 15.60 -5.65
C GLY A 241 -2.58 15.74 -5.03
N VAL A 242 -2.81 16.83 -4.31
CA VAL A 242 -4.03 17.09 -3.53
C VAL A 242 -5.01 17.96 -4.32
N TYR A 243 -6.23 17.45 -4.51
CA TYR A 243 -7.27 18.09 -5.31
C TYR A 243 -8.20 18.99 -4.48
N PRO A 244 -8.90 19.96 -5.10
CA PRO A 244 -9.71 20.96 -4.39
C PRO A 244 -10.70 20.42 -3.36
N GLU A 245 -11.30 19.26 -3.62
CA GLU A 245 -12.24 18.61 -2.70
C GLU A 245 -11.59 18.18 -1.37
N ASP A 246 -10.29 17.87 -1.39
CA ASP A 246 -9.56 17.35 -0.24
C ASP A 246 -8.83 18.44 0.55
N HIS A 247 -8.70 19.66 0.02
CA HIS A 247 -7.95 20.77 0.66
C HIS A 247 -8.44 21.09 2.06
N ASN A 248 -9.75 21.02 2.26
CA ASN A 248 -10.41 21.33 3.53
C ASN A 248 -11.08 20.10 4.14
N LEU A 249 -10.84 18.91 3.58
CA LEU A 249 -11.41 17.67 4.09
C LEU A 249 -10.96 17.48 5.53
N THR A 250 -11.95 17.42 6.41
CA THR A 250 -11.74 17.25 7.84
C THR A 250 -12.82 16.33 8.40
N VAL A 251 -12.41 15.43 9.29
CA VAL A 251 -13.30 14.49 9.97
C VAL A 251 -13.09 14.55 11.47
N GLU A 252 -14.07 14.04 12.22
CA GLU A 252 -13.95 13.84 13.66
C GLU A 252 -13.65 12.36 13.93
N ARG A 253 -12.56 12.09 14.66
CA ARG A 253 -12.11 10.77 15.06
C ARG A 253 -11.79 10.79 16.55
N GLU A 254 -12.50 9.96 17.33
CA GLU A 254 -12.27 9.84 18.79
C GLU A 254 -12.32 11.21 19.52
N GLY A 255 -13.24 12.08 19.10
CA GLY A 255 -13.40 13.44 19.65
C GLY A 255 -12.32 14.44 19.21
N LYS A 256 -11.43 14.07 18.27
CA LYS A 256 -10.41 14.94 17.70
C LYS A 256 -10.70 15.23 16.23
N ARG A 257 -10.51 16.49 15.85
CA ARG A 257 -10.61 16.94 14.47
C ARG A 257 -9.33 16.55 13.72
N GLN A 258 -9.45 15.77 12.66
CA GLN A 258 -8.34 15.33 11.81
C GLN A 258 -8.54 15.83 10.37
N SER A 259 -7.62 16.65 9.87
CA SER A 259 -7.64 17.07 8.46
C SER A 259 -7.02 16.01 7.55
N PHE A 260 -7.26 16.13 6.24
CA PHE A 260 -6.56 15.33 5.25
C PHE A 260 -5.03 15.45 5.36
N TYR A 261 -4.51 16.65 5.61
CA TYR A 261 -3.06 16.85 5.77
C TYR A 261 -2.52 16.18 7.02
N ASP A 262 -3.26 16.18 8.14
CA ASP A 262 -2.85 15.41 9.34
C ASP A 262 -2.83 13.90 9.02
N PHE A 263 -3.81 13.40 8.25
CA PHE A 263 -3.83 11.99 7.81
C PHE A 263 -2.69 11.65 6.85
N LEU A 264 -2.34 12.58 5.95
CA LEU A 264 -1.20 12.43 5.05
C LEU A 264 0.13 12.37 5.81
N GLU A 265 0.30 13.19 6.87
CA GLU A 265 1.46 13.10 7.76
C GLU A 265 1.57 11.71 8.41
N GLU A 266 0.45 11.18 8.94
CA GLU A 266 0.41 9.83 9.52
C GLU A 266 0.83 8.75 8.52
N LYS A 267 0.43 8.88 7.24
CA LYS A 267 0.81 7.94 6.18
C LYS A 267 2.27 8.05 5.77
N ILE A 268 2.81 9.26 5.72
CA ILE A 268 4.24 9.47 5.49
C ILE A 268 5.06 8.87 6.64
N ASP A 269 4.61 9.01 7.88
CA ASP A 269 5.27 8.39 9.05
C ASP A 269 5.29 6.85 8.97
N VAL A 270 4.25 6.23 8.41
CA VAL A 270 4.22 4.78 8.16
C VAL A 270 5.25 4.41 7.10
N ILE A 271 5.23 5.07 5.94
CA ILE A 271 6.19 4.81 4.85
C ILE A 271 7.63 4.97 5.34
N GLU A 272 7.92 5.98 6.16
CA GLU A 272 9.25 6.18 6.69
C GLU A 272 9.69 5.03 7.62
N LYS A 273 8.79 4.52 8.47
CA LYS A 273 9.08 3.37 9.33
C LYS A 273 9.37 2.12 8.51
N GLU A 274 8.58 1.87 7.47
CA GLU A 274 8.82 0.75 6.56
C GLU A 274 10.11 0.91 5.75
N ALA A 275 10.44 2.14 5.33
CA ALA A 275 11.71 2.45 4.67
C ALA A 275 12.91 2.22 5.59
N ARG A 276 12.79 2.51 6.89
CA ARG A 276 13.82 2.21 7.88
C ARG A 276 14.01 0.71 8.06
N TYR A 277 12.93 -0.06 8.15
CA TYR A 277 13.03 -1.53 8.19
C TYR A 277 13.67 -2.08 6.91
N CYS A 278 13.24 -1.61 5.74
CA CYS A 278 13.81 -1.97 4.45
C CYS A 278 15.30 -1.63 4.35
N SER A 279 15.71 -0.47 4.85
CA SER A 279 17.11 -0.06 4.91
C SER A 279 17.94 -0.85 5.92
N GLN A 280 17.35 -1.26 7.05
CA GLN A 280 18.01 -2.06 8.08
C GLN A 280 18.23 -3.51 7.62
N TYR A 281 17.16 -4.17 7.19
CA TYR A 281 17.18 -5.58 6.78
C TYR A 281 17.65 -5.79 5.34
N GLY A 282 17.65 -4.73 4.53
CA GLY A 282 18.10 -4.79 3.15
C GLY A 282 19.62 -4.76 2.99
N ARG A 283 20.38 -4.28 4.00
CA ARG A 283 21.84 -4.16 3.90
C ARG A 283 22.54 -5.53 3.79
N PRO A 284 23.61 -5.64 2.98
CA PRO A 284 24.21 -4.60 2.14
C PRO A 284 23.56 -4.47 0.75
N SER A 285 22.48 -5.21 0.48
CA SER A 285 21.90 -5.36 -0.86
C SER A 285 20.99 -4.20 -1.29
N LEU A 286 20.38 -3.52 -0.33
CA LEU A 286 19.52 -2.36 -0.53
C LEU A 286 19.71 -1.41 0.65
N HIS A 287 19.99 -0.15 0.34
CA HIS A 287 20.03 0.92 1.33
C HIS A 287 19.14 2.08 0.86
N ILE A 288 18.30 2.58 1.77
CA ILE A 288 17.57 3.83 1.60
C ILE A 288 18.11 4.79 2.66
N SER A 289 18.76 5.86 2.20
CA SER A 289 19.37 6.88 3.06
C SER A 289 18.44 8.08 3.27
N GLU A 290 17.52 8.34 2.32
CA GLU A 290 16.58 9.44 2.41
C GLU A 290 15.24 9.16 1.70
N ILE A 291 14.21 9.88 2.13
CA ILE A 291 12.92 9.95 1.46
C ILE A 291 12.66 11.41 1.05
N ASN A 292 12.53 11.66 -0.25
CA ASN A 292 12.23 12.97 -0.82
C ASN A 292 10.74 13.07 -1.14
N ILE A 293 10.04 14.01 -0.51
CA ILE A 293 8.59 14.14 -0.61
C ILE A 293 8.23 15.44 -1.31
N VAL A 294 7.33 15.35 -2.27
CA VAL A 294 6.74 16.50 -2.97
C VAL A 294 5.23 16.46 -2.79
N VAL A 295 4.65 17.47 -2.16
CA VAL A 295 3.19 17.63 -2.02
C VAL A 295 2.75 18.81 -2.89
N ARG A 296 1.87 18.56 -3.85
CA ARG A 296 1.31 19.58 -4.76
C ARG A 296 -0.16 19.77 -4.46
N GLN A 297 -0.60 21.01 -4.26
CA GLN A 297 -2.00 21.37 -4.14
C GLN A 297 -2.49 21.94 -5.48
N TYR A 298 -3.50 21.35 -6.09
CA TYR A 298 -4.04 21.75 -7.40
C TYR A 298 -5.30 22.63 -7.29
N ASP A 299 -5.56 23.47 -8.29
CA ASP A 299 -6.77 24.32 -8.37
C ASP A 299 -7.95 23.66 -9.07
N GLY A 300 -7.72 22.57 -9.80
CA GLY A 300 -8.72 21.83 -10.54
C GLY A 300 -8.61 20.33 -10.32
N MET A 301 -9.62 19.61 -10.80
CA MET A 301 -9.73 18.14 -10.70
C MET A 301 -8.75 17.38 -11.58
N LYS A 302 -7.95 18.08 -12.38
CA LYS A 302 -6.91 17.49 -13.24
C LYS A 302 -5.56 18.10 -12.85
N PRO A 303 -4.46 17.32 -12.91
CA PRO A 303 -3.13 17.84 -12.67
C PRO A 303 -2.85 19.04 -13.59
N SER A 304 -2.81 20.23 -12.99
CA SER A 304 -2.58 21.51 -13.64
C SER A 304 -1.35 22.17 -13.02
N LYS A 305 -1.23 23.50 -13.14
CA LYS A 305 -0.26 24.26 -12.34
C LYS A 305 -0.66 24.19 -10.87
N ALA A 306 0.24 23.67 -10.02
CA ALA A 306 -0.01 23.62 -8.59
C ALA A 306 -0.14 25.05 -8.01
N LEU A 307 -1.15 25.25 -7.16
CA LEU A 307 -1.36 26.46 -6.35
C LEU A 307 -0.24 26.62 -5.33
N LYS A 308 0.05 25.53 -4.61
CA LYS A 308 1.13 25.43 -3.64
C LYS A 308 1.91 24.16 -3.87
N THR A 309 3.20 24.20 -3.60
CA THR A 309 4.06 23.02 -3.62
C THR A 309 4.96 23.07 -2.41
N GLU A 310 5.01 21.98 -1.67
CA GLU A 310 5.93 21.78 -0.56
C GLU A 310 6.87 20.63 -0.89
N LYS A 311 8.15 20.79 -0.56
CA LYS A 311 9.20 19.81 -0.81
C LYS A 311 10.05 19.68 0.43
N PHE A 312 10.26 18.46 0.87
CA PHE A 312 11.08 18.19 2.04
C PHE A 312 11.66 16.78 1.98
N SER A 313 12.70 16.56 2.76
CA SER A 313 13.43 15.30 2.81
C SER A 313 13.42 14.77 4.24
N LEU A 314 13.33 13.45 4.37
CA LEU A 314 13.50 12.73 5.64
C LEU A 314 14.77 11.91 5.54
N TYR A 315 15.75 12.21 6.40
CA TYR A 315 17.00 11.45 6.44
C TYR A 315 16.85 10.23 7.35
N LEU A 316 17.13 9.05 6.79
CA LEU A 316 17.01 7.76 7.48
C LEU A 316 18.33 7.45 8.23
N ASN A 317 18.70 8.31 9.18
CA ASN A 317 19.83 8.06 10.06
C ASN A 317 19.53 6.87 11.02
N HIS A 318 20.58 6.14 11.41
CA HIS A 318 20.53 4.81 12.01
C HIS A 318 19.44 4.56 13.07
N GLY A 319 18.73 3.43 12.89
CA GLY A 319 17.79 2.88 13.85
C GLY A 319 16.34 3.29 13.61
N TYR A 320 15.43 2.53 14.23
CA TYR A 320 14.01 2.89 14.30
C TYR A 320 13.87 4.21 15.08
N PRO A 321 12.98 5.14 14.68
CA PRO A 321 12.86 6.41 15.37
C PRO A 321 12.46 6.15 16.83
N LYS A 322 13.35 6.48 17.76
CA LYS A 322 13.02 6.51 19.20
C LYS A 322 12.34 7.81 19.62
N CYS A 323 12.39 8.81 18.74
CA CYS A 323 11.93 10.16 19.04
C CYS A 323 10.45 10.31 18.70
N GLU A 324 9.66 10.79 19.65
CA GLU A 324 8.26 11.19 19.48
C GLU A 324 8.11 12.55 18.77
N CYS A 325 9.09 12.95 17.96
CA CYS A 325 8.99 14.20 17.20
C CYS A 325 8.12 14.02 15.94
N SER A 326 7.36 15.06 15.63
CA SER A 326 6.48 15.13 14.48
C SER A 326 7.23 15.02 13.15
N LEU A 327 6.52 14.67 12.09
CA LEU A 327 7.07 14.65 10.72
C LEU A 327 7.81 15.95 10.39
N CYS A 328 7.20 17.10 10.70
CA CYS A 328 7.75 18.39 10.33
C CYS A 328 9.02 18.77 11.11
N GLU A 329 9.17 18.29 12.35
CA GLU A 329 10.41 18.45 13.13
C GLU A 329 11.56 17.58 12.59
N ARG A 330 11.24 16.43 11.99
CA ARG A 330 12.23 15.50 11.42
C ARG A 330 12.67 15.89 10.01
N ALA A 331 11.86 16.67 9.32
CA ALA A 331 12.17 17.19 7.99
C ALA A 331 12.88 18.53 8.11
N ASP A 332 14.22 18.55 8.01
CA ASP A 332 15.04 19.77 8.16
C ASP A 332 14.50 20.97 7.36
N GLY A 333 14.04 20.72 6.14
CA GLY A 333 13.46 21.76 5.28
C GLY A 333 12.18 22.39 5.85
N LEU A 334 11.33 21.62 6.54
CA LEU A 334 10.11 22.13 7.19
C LEU A 334 10.44 22.80 8.52
N ALA A 335 11.26 22.14 9.34
CA ALA A 335 11.71 22.66 10.64
C ALA A 335 12.40 24.03 10.50
N ASN A 336 13.31 24.18 9.54
CA ASN A 336 14.03 25.45 9.28
C ASN A 336 13.11 26.60 8.84
N ARG A 337 11.92 26.28 8.30
CA ARG A 337 10.89 27.25 7.93
C ARG A 337 9.84 27.47 9.02
N GLY A 338 9.97 26.80 10.18
CA GLY A 338 9.01 26.88 11.27
C GLY A 338 7.66 26.25 10.94
N VAL A 339 7.60 25.35 9.95
CA VAL A 339 6.37 24.62 9.63
C VAL A 339 6.21 23.52 10.68
N MET A 340 5.21 23.64 11.54
CA MET A 340 4.93 22.66 12.60
C MET A 340 4.00 21.54 12.14
N LYS A 341 3.19 21.81 11.10
CA LYS A 341 2.25 20.87 10.46
C LYS A 341 2.05 21.23 8.99
N LEU A 342 1.86 20.24 8.12
CA LEU A 342 1.48 20.41 6.71
C LEU A 342 0.15 21.13 6.57
N SER A 343 -0.81 20.85 7.45
CA SER A 343 -2.10 21.55 7.47
C SER A 343 -1.92 23.07 7.60
N GLY A 344 -0.98 23.54 8.43
CA GLY A 344 -0.67 24.96 8.58
C GLY A 344 -0.04 25.62 7.35
N PHE A 345 0.62 24.85 6.47
CA PHE A 345 1.19 25.35 5.22
C PHE A 345 0.15 25.42 4.09
N PHE A 346 -0.64 24.35 3.95
CA PHE A 346 -1.55 24.19 2.82
C PHE A 346 -2.93 24.80 3.04
N VAL A 347 -3.48 24.71 4.25
CA VAL A 347 -4.78 25.31 4.58
C VAL A 347 -4.56 26.81 4.74
N GLU A 348 -5.04 27.60 3.79
CA GLU A 348 -5.14 29.05 4.00
C GLU A 348 -6.04 29.30 5.21
N SER A 349 -5.58 30.11 6.16
CA SER A 349 -6.43 30.68 7.19
C SER A 349 -7.44 31.65 6.57
N LYS A 350 -8.42 31.14 5.83
CA LYS A 350 -9.67 31.87 5.58
C LYS A 350 -10.53 31.79 6.84
N LEU A 351 -10.03 32.34 7.94
CA LEU A 351 -10.88 32.92 8.98
C LEU A 351 -11.15 34.37 8.58
N GLU A 352 -11.93 34.56 7.51
CA GLU A 352 -12.72 35.79 7.33
C GLU A 352 -13.79 35.55 6.26
N GLY A 353 -15.01 35.29 6.73
CA GLY A 353 -16.19 35.90 6.13
C GLY A 353 -16.76 35.30 4.86
N VAL A 354 -16.99 33.98 4.76
CA VAL A 354 -18.09 33.47 3.92
C VAL A 354 -18.74 32.25 4.57
N SER A 355 -19.72 32.47 5.44
CA SER A 355 -20.76 31.47 5.69
C SER A 355 -21.57 31.33 4.40
N ARG A 356 -21.19 30.39 3.54
CA ARG A 356 -22.08 29.87 2.50
C ARG A 356 -22.78 28.67 3.11
N THR A 357 -23.96 28.93 3.68
CA THR A 357 -24.98 27.90 3.78
C THR A 357 -25.24 27.37 2.37
N LEU A 358 -24.72 26.17 2.08
CA LEU A 358 -25.14 25.41 0.91
C LEU A 358 -26.61 25.04 1.15
N ASN A 359 -27.51 25.81 0.53
CA ASN A 359 -28.89 25.38 0.32
C ASN A 359 -28.83 24.21 -0.66
N VAL A 360 -28.68 23.00 -0.12
CA VAL A 360 -28.93 21.76 -0.86
C VAL A 360 -30.44 21.70 -1.04
N PRO A 361 -30.98 21.77 -2.28
CA PRO A 361 -32.40 21.58 -2.49
C PRO A 361 -32.77 20.17 -1.99
N PRO A 362 -33.90 19.99 -1.28
CA PRO A 362 -34.30 18.66 -0.86
C PRO A 362 -34.43 17.76 -2.09
N ILE A 363 -33.68 16.66 -2.09
CA ILE A 363 -33.67 15.60 -3.12
C ILE A 363 -35.10 15.10 -3.43
N CYS A 364 -36.06 15.28 -2.50
CA CYS A 364 -37.48 15.01 -2.71
C CYS A 364 -38.11 15.76 -3.90
N ALA A 365 -37.66 16.97 -4.27
CA ALA A 365 -38.27 17.72 -5.37
C ALA A 365 -37.84 17.22 -6.76
N ALA A 366 -36.67 16.59 -6.88
CA ALA A 366 -36.19 16.00 -8.14
C ALA A 366 -36.83 14.62 -8.38
N PHE A 367 -37.04 13.84 -7.31
CA PHE A 367 -37.64 12.51 -7.40
C PHE A 367 -39.14 12.55 -7.77
N GLU A 368 -39.91 13.53 -7.27
CA GLU A 368 -41.32 13.69 -7.64
C GLU A 368 -41.53 14.18 -9.09
N ARG A 369 -40.61 15.00 -9.63
CA ARG A 369 -40.62 15.37 -11.05
C ARG A 369 -40.28 14.20 -11.97
N PHE A 370 -39.49 13.23 -11.48
CA PHE A 370 -39.16 12.02 -12.23
C PHE A 370 -40.35 11.05 -12.27
N LYS A 371 -41.07 10.88 -11.15
CA LYS A 371 -42.29 10.04 -11.10
C LYS A 371 -43.42 10.56 -12.01
N GLN A 372 -43.68 11.86 -12.01
CA GLN A 372 -44.74 12.44 -12.86
C GLN A 372 -44.46 12.29 -14.37
N ARG A 373 -43.21 12.09 -14.79
CA ARG A 373 -42.84 12.00 -16.21
C ARG A 373 -42.86 10.57 -16.75
N PHE A 374 -42.81 9.56 -15.89
CA PHE A 374 -42.72 8.14 -16.29
C PHE A 374 -43.96 7.30 -15.92
N PHE A 375 -44.79 7.74 -14.97
CA PHE A 375 -46.00 7.00 -14.57
C PHE A 375 -47.32 7.64 -15.00
N SER A 376 -47.28 8.70 -15.83
CA SER A 376 -48.47 9.23 -16.50
C SER A 376 -48.51 8.81 -17.97
N LYS A 377 -48.77 7.52 -18.20
CA LYS A 377 -49.49 7.00 -19.37
C LYS A 377 -49.88 5.55 -19.14
#